data_AF-A0AAD9GJ03-F1
#
_entry.id   AF-A0AAD9GJ03-F1
#
_cell.length_a   1.000
_cell.length_b   1.000
_cell.length_c   1.000
_cell.angle_alpha   90.00
_cell.angle_beta   90.00
_cell.angle_gamma   90.00
#
_symmetry.space_group_name_H-M   'P 1'
#
loop_
_entity.id
_entity.type
_entity.pdbx_description
1 polymer ?
#
loop_
_entity_poly.entity_id
_entity_poly.type
_entity_poly.pdbx_seq_one_letter_code
_entity_poly.pdbx_strand_id
1 'polypeptide(L)'
;MSKVAFAMSCLGGRARSWVYGRRLSDPTFLSTYEVFKEELKLTFEPPKNEFRSRAEFLDLQQGKDDVHTIAQRARYLVSNIVANPIDEATKVVTFMKGLRDSPVKTYLFREYPNTLEEAISLALQEEFSRRQAKLHANAPRPARSVVKTEVRSLWTS
;
A
#
# COMPACT_ATOMS: atom_id res chain seq x y z
N MET A 1 -23.01 27.41 13.94
CA MET A 1 -22.30 27.28 12.65
C MET A 1 -22.84 26.04 11.93
N SER A 2 -23.30 26.14 10.68
CA SER A 2 -23.77 24.97 9.91
C SER A 2 -22.59 24.16 9.36
N LYS A 3 -22.77 22.83 9.16
CA LYS A 3 -21.73 21.94 8.60
C LYS A 3 -21.16 22.45 7.27
N VAL A 4 -22.03 22.99 6.41
CA VAL A 4 -21.65 23.58 5.12
C VAL A 4 -20.77 24.81 5.30
N ALA A 5 -21.13 25.73 6.20
CA ALA A 5 -20.34 26.94 6.45
C ALA A 5 -18.93 26.63 6.97
N PHE A 6 -18.82 25.63 7.85
CA PHE A 6 -17.53 25.14 8.33
C PHE A 6 -16.71 24.53 7.18
N ALA A 7 -17.28 23.61 6.41
CA ALA A 7 -16.56 22.97 5.30
C ALA A 7 -16.11 23.98 4.23
N MET A 8 -16.94 24.99 3.91
CA MET A 8 -16.57 26.09 3.02
C MET A 8 -15.37 26.89 3.54
N SER A 9 -15.29 27.11 4.86
CA SER A 9 -14.17 27.86 5.47
C SER A 9 -12.83 27.13 5.32
N CYS A 10 -12.85 25.81 5.15
CA CYS A 10 -11.67 24.99 4.92
C CYS A 10 -11.19 24.98 3.45
N LEU A 11 -11.96 25.56 2.51
CA LEU A 11 -11.60 25.55 1.10
C LEU A 11 -10.55 26.63 0.77
N GLY A 12 -9.58 26.25 -0.05
CA GLY A 12 -8.55 27.13 -0.60
C GLY A 12 -8.60 27.27 -2.12
N GLY A 13 -7.94 28.30 -2.65
CA GLY A 13 -7.71 28.49 -4.09
C GLY A 13 -8.98 28.41 -4.94
N ARG A 14 -8.92 27.61 -6.01
CA ARG A 14 -10.02 27.46 -6.98
C ARG A 14 -11.33 26.94 -6.37
N ALA A 15 -11.25 26.05 -5.38
CA ALA A 15 -12.43 25.51 -4.70
C ALA A 15 -13.17 26.59 -3.91
N ARG A 16 -12.43 27.50 -3.28
CA ARG A 16 -13.00 28.65 -2.59
C ARG A 16 -13.71 29.58 -3.59
N SER A 17 -13.04 30.02 -4.65
CA SER A 17 -13.64 30.90 -5.65
C SER A 17 -14.90 30.30 -6.29
N TRP A 18 -14.86 29.00 -6.61
CA TRP A 18 -16.00 28.27 -7.16
C TRP A 18 -17.21 28.27 -6.21
N VAL A 19 -17.02 27.90 -4.93
CA VAL A 19 -18.15 27.75 -4.00
C VAL A 19 -18.84 29.09 -3.72
N TYR A 20 -18.06 30.16 -3.57
CA TYR A 20 -18.61 31.49 -3.31
C TYR A 20 -19.28 32.06 -4.57
N GLY A 21 -18.73 31.80 -5.77
CA GLY A 21 -19.38 32.13 -7.03
C GLY A 21 -20.73 31.44 -7.20
N ARG A 22 -20.80 30.12 -6.96
CA ARG A 22 -22.05 29.35 -7.04
C ARG A 22 -23.11 29.87 -6.05
N ARG A 23 -22.70 30.18 -4.82
CA ARG A 23 -23.61 30.69 -3.78
C ARG A 23 -24.13 32.10 -4.05
N LEU A 24 -23.35 32.93 -4.75
CA LEU A 24 -23.82 34.25 -5.20
C LEU A 24 -24.88 34.13 -6.29
N SER A 25 -24.75 33.16 -7.19
CA SER A 25 -25.73 32.91 -8.26
C SER A 25 -26.99 32.22 -7.79
N ASP A 26 -26.89 31.30 -6.83
CA ASP A 26 -28.03 30.62 -6.20
C ASP A 26 -27.76 30.41 -4.69
N PRO A 27 -28.42 31.20 -3.81
CA PRO A 27 -28.26 31.09 -2.36
C PRO A 27 -28.67 29.74 -1.77
N THR A 28 -29.51 28.97 -2.48
CA THR A 28 -30.06 27.68 -2.03
C THR A 28 -29.27 26.47 -2.52
N PHE A 29 -28.32 26.69 -3.45
CA PHE A 29 -27.51 25.68 -4.13
C PHE A 29 -26.78 24.69 -3.20
N LEU A 30 -26.47 25.11 -1.96
CA LEU A 30 -25.75 24.33 -0.95
C LEU A 30 -26.53 24.21 0.36
N SER A 31 -27.83 23.98 0.26
CA SER A 31 -28.74 23.91 1.42
C SER A 31 -28.42 22.76 2.38
N THR A 32 -27.81 21.67 1.90
CA THR A 32 -27.41 20.53 2.73
C THR A 32 -25.93 20.17 2.55
N TYR A 33 -25.36 19.52 3.56
CA TYR A 33 -23.98 19.05 3.53
C TYR A 33 -23.75 17.96 2.47
N GLU A 34 -24.79 17.18 2.17
CA GLU A 34 -24.72 16.06 1.25
C GLU A 34 -24.68 16.57 -0.19
N VAL A 35 -25.55 17.52 -0.54
CA VAL A 35 -25.49 18.22 -1.85
C VAL A 35 -24.15 18.93 -2.02
N PHE A 36 -23.66 19.61 -0.98
CA PHE A 36 -22.35 20.26 -1.03
C PHE A 36 -21.20 19.28 -1.32
N LYS A 37 -21.18 18.10 -0.67
CA LYS A 37 -20.16 17.09 -0.93
C LYS A 37 -20.23 16.53 -2.34
N GLU A 38 -21.42 16.22 -2.83
CA GLU A 38 -21.59 15.68 -4.19
C GLU A 38 -21.20 16.69 -5.27
N GLU A 39 -21.62 17.96 -5.14
CA GLU A 39 -21.22 19.01 -6.08
C GLU A 39 -19.70 19.28 -6.05
N LEU A 40 -19.09 19.22 -4.88
CA LEU A 40 -17.64 19.37 -4.72
C LEU A 40 -16.91 18.22 -5.42
N LYS A 41 -17.38 16.97 -5.27
CA LYS A 41 -16.86 15.83 -6.02
C LYS A 41 -17.03 16.03 -7.51
N LEU A 42 -18.24 16.26 -8.00
CA LEU A 42 -18.52 16.44 -9.44
C LEU A 42 -17.68 17.54 -10.09
N THR A 43 -17.38 18.61 -9.36
CA THR A 43 -16.59 19.74 -9.89
C THR A 43 -15.09 19.48 -9.89
N PHE A 44 -14.55 18.85 -8.84
CA PHE A 44 -13.10 18.76 -8.63
C PHE A 44 -12.52 17.37 -8.81
N GLU A 45 -13.36 16.33 -8.85
CA GLU A 45 -12.95 14.98 -9.18
C GLU A 45 -12.59 14.92 -10.66
N PRO A 46 -11.36 14.52 -11.02
CA PRO A 46 -10.97 14.42 -12.40
C PRO A 46 -11.90 13.47 -13.17
N PRO A 47 -12.34 13.82 -14.39
CA PRO A 47 -13.08 12.91 -15.23
C PRO A 47 -12.31 11.58 -15.39
N LYS A 48 -13.00 10.45 -15.19
CA LYS A 48 -12.47 9.07 -15.32
C LYS A 48 -11.38 8.70 -14.29
N ASN A 49 -11.39 9.30 -13.11
CA ASN A 49 -10.47 8.93 -12.03
C ASN A 49 -10.54 7.43 -11.66
N GLU A 50 -11.73 6.81 -11.64
CA GLU A 50 -11.88 5.38 -11.32
C GLU A 50 -11.30 4.50 -12.42
N PHE A 51 -11.60 4.82 -13.69
CA PHE A 51 -11.08 4.06 -14.82
C PHE A 51 -9.56 4.12 -14.87
N ARG A 52 -8.97 5.30 -14.64
CA ARG A 52 -7.53 5.49 -14.52
C ARG A 52 -6.96 4.67 -13.36
N SER A 53 -7.55 4.77 -12.17
CA SER A 53 -7.10 4.03 -10.99
C SER A 53 -7.15 2.52 -11.22
N ARG A 54 -8.20 2.03 -11.89
CA ARG A 54 -8.33 0.63 -12.28
C ARG A 54 -7.23 0.20 -13.25
N ALA A 55 -6.99 0.98 -14.31
CA ALA A 55 -5.93 0.68 -15.28
C ALA A 55 -4.55 0.65 -14.59
N GLU A 56 -4.24 1.68 -13.79
CA GLU A 56 -2.99 1.74 -13.04
C GLU A 56 -2.82 0.60 -12.02
N PHE A 57 -3.92 0.14 -11.42
CA PHE A 57 -3.88 -1.01 -10.54
C PHE A 57 -3.60 -2.30 -11.30
N LEU A 58 -4.27 -2.54 -12.43
CA LEU A 58 -4.05 -3.73 -13.26
C LEU A 58 -2.62 -3.78 -13.87
N ASP A 59 -2.02 -2.61 -14.08
CA ASP A 59 -0.63 -2.44 -14.51
C ASP A 59 0.37 -2.28 -13.35
N LEU A 60 -0.06 -2.53 -12.10
CA LEU A 60 0.78 -2.35 -10.91
C LEU A 60 2.02 -3.25 -11.00
N GLN A 61 3.19 -2.62 -10.90
CA GLN A 61 4.48 -3.31 -10.86
C GLN A 61 5.38 -2.67 -9.80
N GLN A 62 6.13 -3.51 -9.10
CA GLN A 62 7.05 -3.08 -8.06
C GLN A 62 8.21 -2.25 -8.64
N GLY A 63 8.64 -2.54 -9.88
CA GLY A 63 9.72 -1.80 -10.52
C GLY A 63 10.97 -1.78 -9.64
N LYS A 64 11.45 -0.59 -9.27
CA LYS A 64 12.59 -0.36 -8.35
C LYS A 64 12.16 -0.14 -6.90
N ASP A 65 10.87 0.03 -6.65
CA ASP A 65 10.32 0.39 -5.36
C ASP A 65 10.39 -0.78 -4.36
N ASP A 66 10.38 -0.46 -3.08
CA ASP A 66 10.26 -1.48 -2.03
C ASP A 66 8.81 -1.98 -1.88
N VAL A 67 8.65 -3.07 -1.11
CA VAL A 67 7.35 -3.74 -0.90
C VAL A 67 6.33 -2.82 -0.21
N HIS A 68 6.77 -1.90 0.65
CA HIS A 68 5.88 -0.98 1.33
C HIS A 68 5.33 0.08 0.37
N THR A 69 6.17 0.61 -0.52
CA THR A 69 5.75 1.58 -1.53
C THR A 69 4.68 1.00 -2.47
N ILE A 70 4.90 -0.20 -3.01
CA ILE A 70 3.91 -0.87 -3.87
C ILE A 70 2.63 -1.22 -3.09
N ALA A 71 2.72 -1.64 -1.84
CA ALA A 71 1.56 -1.93 -0.99
C ALA A 71 0.68 -0.68 -0.78
N GLN A 72 1.29 0.47 -0.49
CA GLN A 72 0.54 1.73 -0.34
C GLN A 72 -0.07 2.18 -1.67
N ARG A 73 0.66 2.02 -2.77
CA ARG A 73 0.12 2.32 -4.10
C ARG A 73 -1.08 1.43 -4.44
N ALA A 74 -1.01 0.12 -4.14
CA ALA A 74 -2.12 -0.81 -4.32
C ALA A 74 -3.36 -0.36 -3.55
N ARG A 75 -3.21 -0.07 -2.24
CA ARG A 75 -4.31 0.41 -1.39
C ARG A 75 -4.94 1.70 -1.91
N TYR A 76 -4.09 2.66 -2.26
CA TYR A 76 -4.53 3.93 -2.81
C TYR A 76 -5.36 3.75 -4.09
N LEU A 77 -4.84 2.99 -5.05
CA LEU A 77 -5.52 2.77 -6.32
C LEU A 77 -6.85 2.03 -6.15
N VAL A 78 -6.91 1.02 -5.28
CA VAL A 78 -8.16 0.33 -4.95
C VAL A 78 -9.16 1.25 -4.24
N SER A 79 -8.69 2.12 -3.34
CA SER A 79 -9.56 3.06 -2.61
C SER A 79 -10.24 4.09 -3.51
N ASN A 80 -9.66 4.39 -4.67
CA ASN A 80 -10.23 5.31 -5.65
C ASN A 80 -11.33 4.67 -6.52
N ILE A 81 -11.54 3.35 -6.44
CA ILE A 81 -12.50 2.62 -7.29
C ILE A 81 -13.72 2.26 -6.43
N VAL A 82 -14.73 3.13 -6.41
CA VAL A 82 -15.86 3.02 -5.48
C VAL A 82 -17.09 2.43 -6.15
N ALA A 83 -17.43 2.88 -7.36
CA ALA A 83 -18.71 2.52 -7.99
C ALA A 83 -18.79 1.06 -8.44
N ASN A 84 -17.70 0.50 -8.95
CA ASN A 84 -17.60 -0.91 -9.36
C ASN A 84 -16.27 -1.50 -8.86
N PRO A 85 -16.22 -1.97 -7.61
CA PRO A 85 -14.97 -2.44 -7.01
C PRO A 85 -14.44 -3.67 -7.74
N ILE A 86 -13.12 -3.78 -7.81
CA ILE A 86 -12.46 -5.00 -8.32
C ILE A 86 -12.72 -6.14 -7.34
N ASP A 87 -12.89 -7.37 -7.82
CA ASP A 87 -13.02 -8.55 -6.97
C ASP A 87 -11.70 -8.87 -6.25
N GLU A 88 -11.76 -9.49 -5.07
CA GLU A 88 -10.57 -9.76 -4.27
C GLU A 88 -9.57 -10.68 -4.98
N ALA A 89 -10.03 -11.68 -5.73
CA ALA A 89 -9.13 -12.59 -6.44
C ALA A 89 -8.29 -11.83 -7.48
N THR A 90 -8.91 -10.95 -8.28
CA THR A 90 -8.20 -10.08 -9.22
C THR A 90 -7.26 -9.14 -8.48
N LYS A 91 -7.63 -8.57 -7.32
CA LYS A 91 -6.73 -7.72 -6.54
C LYS A 91 -5.48 -8.46 -6.07
N VAL A 92 -5.67 -9.64 -5.47
CA VAL A 92 -4.59 -10.51 -4.98
C VAL A 92 -3.65 -10.89 -6.11
N VAL A 93 -4.19 -11.43 -7.21
CA VAL A 93 -3.39 -11.87 -8.36
C VAL A 93 -2.63 -10.69 -8.97
N THR A 94 -3.26 -9.52 -9.09
CA THR A 94 -2.60 -8.32 -9.62
C THR A 94 -1.45 -7.87 -8.74
N PHE A 95 -1.66 -7.78 -7.42
CA PHE A 95 -0.61 -7.41 -6.47
C PHE A 95 0.55 -8.42 -6.50
N MET A 96 0.26 -9.71 -6.40
CA MET A 96 1.26 -10.78 -6.44
C MET A 96 2.04 -10.80 -7.76
N LYS A 97 1.36 -10.64 -8.89
CA LYS A 97 1.99 -10.54 -10.22
C LYS A 97 2.90 -9.32 -10.31
N GLY A 98 2.47 -8.19 -9.74
CA GLY A 98 3.19 -6.92 -9.71
C GLY A 98 4.46 -6.94 -8.88
N LEU A 99 4.58 -7.82 -7.88
CA LEU A 99 5.81 -7.98 -7.11
C LEU A 99 6.98 -8.43 -8.00
N ARG A 100 8.19 -7.95 -7.69
CA ARG A 100 9.42 -8.42 -8.33
C ARG A 100 9.66 -9.87 -7.94
N ASP A 101 10.26 -10.63 -8.85
CA ASP A 101 10.70 -11.99 -8.56
C ASP A 101 11.70 -11.99 -7.40
N SER A 102 11.27 -12.55 -6.27
CA SER A 102 11.94 -12.43 -4.97
C SER A 102 11.35 -13.44 -3.98
N PRO A 103 12.03 -13.73 -2.85
CA PRO A 103 11.50 -14.62 -1.82
C PRO A 103 10.11 -14.23 -1.32
N VAL A 104 9.82 -12.92 -1.25
CA VAL A 104 8.51 -12.39 -0.88
C VAL A 104 7.43 -12.89 -1.86
N LYS A 105 7.66 -12.74 -3.16
CA LYS A 105 6.73 -13.22 -4.20
C LYS A 105 6.54 -14.73 -4.10
N THR A 106 7.64 -15.48 -3.98
CA THR A 106 7.61 -16.94 -3.84
C THR A 106 6.83 -17.40 -2.61
N TYR A 107 6.98 -16.70 -1.48
CA TYR A 107 6.24 -16.98 -0.26
C TYR A 107 4.73 -16.79 -0.45
N LEU A 108 4.30 -15.67 -1.05
CA LEU A 108 2.89 -15.41 -1.31
C LEU A 108 2.23 -16.46 -2.21
N PHE A 109 2.94 -16.99 -3.22
CA PHE A 109 2.42 -18.08 -4.07
C PHE A 109 2.24 -19.41 -3.33
N ARG A 110 2.85 -19.59 -2.15
CA ARG A 110 2.66 -20.76 -1.30
C ARG A 110 1.49 -20.59 -0.33
N GLU A 111 1.37 -19.41 0.25
CA GLU A 111 0.33 -19.11 1.26
C GLU A 111 -1.06 -18.92 0.64
N TYR A 112 -1.13 -18.47 -0.62
CA TYR A 112 -2.37 -18.31 -1.37
C TYR A 112 -3.41 -17.41 -0.64
N PRO A 113 -3.08 -16.13 -0.40
CA PRO A 113 -3.95 -15.21 0.34
C PRO A 113 -5.30 -15.00 -0.35
N ASN A 114 -6.36 -14.79 0.43
CA ASN A 114 -7.73 -14.66 -0.06
C ASN A 114 -8.13 -13.19 -0.30
N THR A 115 -7.40 -12.25 0.29
CA THR A 115 -7.67 -10.80 0.19
C THR A 115 -6.41 -10.00 -0.09
N LEU A 116 -6.56 -8.81 -0.68
CA LEU A 116 -5.43 -7.92 -0.94
C LEU A 116 -4.69 -7.53 0.35
N GLU A 117 -5.40 -7.25 1.43
CA GLU A 117 -4.79 -6.85 2.70
C GLU A 117 -4.01 -7.98 3.36
N GLU A 118 -4.49 -9.21 3.24
CA GLU A 118 -3.75 -10.41 3.68
C GLU A 118 -2.47 -10.56 2.85
N ALA A 119 -2.56 -10.46 1.52
CA ALA A 119 -1.39 -10.51 0.64
C ALA A 119 -0.36 -9.43 0.98
N ILE A 120 -0.80 -8.19 1.24
CA ILE A 120 0.08 -7.10 1.66
C ILE A 120 0.71 -7.40 3.02
N SER A 121 -0.06 -7.86 3.99
CA SER A 121 0.44 -8.16 5.35
C SER A 121 1.52 -9.24 5.32
N LEU A 122 1.27 -10.34 4.60
CA LEU A 122 2.25 -11.40 4.37
C LEU A 122 3.50 -10.88 3.65
N ALA A 123 3.34 -10.02 2.64
CA ALA A 123 4.48 -9.47 1.90
C ALA A 123 5.37 -8.58 2.77
N LEU A 124 4.77 -7.75 3.61
CA LEU A 124 5.49 -6.88 4.55
C LEU A 124 6.19 -7.70 5.64
N GLN A 125 5.53 -8.72 6.17
CA GLN A 125 6.11 -9.64 7.15
C GLN A 125 7.31 -10.39 6.57
N GLU A 126 7.18 -10.95 5.37
CA GLU A 126 8.27 -11.70 4.74
C GLU A 126 9.44 -10.79 4.37
N GLU A 127 9.18 -9.57 3.87
CA GLU A 127 10.25 -8.60 3.61
C GLU A 127 10.98 -8.20 4.89
N PHE A 128 10.26 -8.08 6.01
CA PHE A 128 10.86 -7.83 7.33
C PHE A 128 11.71 -9.02 7.78
N SER A 129 11.17 -10.23 7.77
CA SER A 129 11.89 -11.47 8.11
C SER A 129 13.16 -11.64 7.29
N ARG A 130 13.09 -11.38 5.97
CA ARG A 130 14.24 -11.44 5.06
C ARG A 130 15.32 -10.43 5.42
N ARG A 131 14.94 -9.19 5.77
CA ARG A 131 15.88 -8.16 6.21
C ARG A 131 16.55 -8.55 7.52
N GLN A 132 15.80 -9.09 8.48
CA GLN A 132 16.37 -9.58 9.74
C GLN A 132 17.34 -10.74 9.51
N ALA A 133 16.97 -11.75 8.71
CA ALA A 133 17.84 -12.89 8.42
C ALA A 133 19.17 -12.46 7.79
N LYS A 134 19.16 -11.45 6.90
CA LYS A 134 20.39 -10.88 6.33
C LYS A 134 21.29 -10.21 7.37
N LEU A 135 20.71 -9.50 8.34
CA LEU A 135 21.48 -8.88 9.42
C LEU A 135 22.16 -9.95 10.28
N HIS A 136 21.44 -11.02 10.63
CA HIS A 136 21.99 -12.11 11.42
C HIS A 136 23.05 -12.94 10.66
N ALA A 137 22.87 -13.15 9.36
CA ALA A 137 23.85 -13.87 8.53
C ALA A 137 25.19 -13.12 8.38
N ASN A 138 25.16 -11.78 8.47
CA ASN A 138 26.34 -10.93 8.38
C ASN A 138 27.06 -10.73 9.72
N ALA A 139 26.60 -11.37 10.81
CA ALA A 139 27.30 -11.33 12.09
C ALA A 139 28.64 -12.10 12.01
N PRO A 140 29.73 -11.60 12.63
CA PRO A 140 31.02 -12.30 12.64
C PRO A 140 30.85 -13.72 13.20
N ARG A 141 31.27 -14.73 12.43
CA ARG A 141 31.32 -16.11 12.96
C ARG A 141 32.30 -16.14 14.14
N PRO A 142 31.92 -16.69 15.30
CA PRO A 142 32.89 -16.93 16.37
C PRO A 142 33.98 -17.87 15.84
N ALA A 143 35.23 -17.52 16.12
CA ALA A 143 36.37 -18.34 15.73
C ALA A 143 36.22 -19.76 16.30
N ARG A 144 36.33 -20.76 15.44
CA ARG A 144 36.26 -22.18 15.81
C ARG A 144 37.40 -22.47 16.78
N SER A 145 37.11 -22.77 18.05
CA SER A 145 38.14 -23.21 18.99
C SER A 145 38.67 -24.57 18.52
N VAL A 146 39.93 -24.60 18.09
CA VAL A 146 40.63 -25.85 17.82
C VAL A 146 41.00 -26.44 19.17
N VAL A 147 40.20 -27.40 19.65
CA VAL A 147 40.58 -28.20 20.82
C VAL A 147 41.75 -29.08 20.38
N LYS A 148 42.97 -28.74 20.80
CA LYS A 148 44.12 -29.66 20.70
C LYS A 148 43.91 -30.78 21.71
N THR A 149 43.47 -31.94 21.23
CA THR A 149 43.49 -33.17 22.02
C THR A 149 44.92 -33.67 22.08
N GLU A 150 45.63 -33.36 23.17
CA GLU A 150 46.93 -33.95 23.46
C GLU A 150 46.71 -35.35 24.03
N VAL A 151 46.82 -36.38 23.17
CA VAL A 151 46.78 -37.78 23.58
C VAL A 151 48.13 -38.10 24.23
N ARG A 152 48.20 -37.99 25.56
CA ARG A 152 49.40 -38.39 26.32
C ARG A 152 49.39 -39.91 26.47
N SER A 153 50.06 -40.59 25.55
CA SER A 153 50.41 -42.00 25.65
C SER A 153 51.38 -42.22 26.81
N LEU A 154 50.95 -42.92 27.87
CA LEU A 154 51.85 -43.52 28.85
C LEU A 154 51.42 -44.97 29.09
N TRP A 155 51.83 -45.83 28.17
CA TRP A 155 52.00 -47.27 28.38
C TRP A 155 53.31 -47.69 27.70
N THR A 156 54.41 -47.61 28.45
CA THR A 156 55.69 -48.33 28.33
C THR A 156 56.45 -47.93 29.60
N SER A 157 56.96 -48.79 30.48
CA SER A 157 57.24 -50.22 30.45
C SER A 157 57.29 -50.74 31.89
#